data_AF-M2RRZ3-F1
#
_entry.id   AF-M2RRZ3-F1
#
_cell.length_a   1.000
_cell.length_b   1.000
_cell.length_c   1.000
_cell.angle_alpha   90.00
_cell.angle_beta   90.00
_cell.angle_gamma   90.00
#
_symmetry.space_group_name_H-M   'P 1'
#
loop_
_entity.id
_entity.type
_entity.pdbx_description
1 polymer ?
#
loop_
_entity_poly.entity_id
_entity_poly.type
_entity_poly.pdbx_seq_one_letter_code
_entity_poly.pdbx_strand_id
1 'polypeptide(L)'
;TSREEQLIAALRDSEARNETRKQQVIGLQATVVLQGMYVGRAHGQLQAQEEKAAQKRKNRVFGDGMPKLLTGDDFFEAVENHERKAAQEADKKARRQAGSAAFQAARAKWQLEEKARLERNRLKKAQWHAAVRDWE
;
A
#
# COMPACT_ATOMS: atom_id res chain seq x y z
N THR A 1 -52.57 -33.96 15.56
CA THR A 1 -52.13 -35.25 16.15
C THR A 1 -51.10 -34.94 17.24
N SER A 2 -51.16 -35.53 18.45
CA SER A 2 -50.28 -35.13 19.59
C SER A 2 -48.77 -35.15 19.27
N ARG A 3 -48.34 -36.08 18.40
CA ARG A 3 -46.96 -36.18 17.92
C ARG A 3 -46.52 -34.98 17.07
N GLU A 4 -47.42 -34.42 16.26
CA GLU A 4 -47.10 -33.25 15.42
C GLU A 4 -46.92 -32.01 16.29
N GLU A 5 -47.74 -31.83 17.33
CA GLU A 5 -47.62 -30.73 18.29
C GLU A 5 -46.28 -30.78 19.03
N GLN A 6 -45.85 -31.97 19.47
CA GLN A 6 -44.55 -32.18 20.10
C GLN A 6 -43.37 -31.86 19.16
N LEU A 7 -43.47 -32.27 17.89
CA LEU A 7 -42.44 -31.98 16.89
C LEU A 7 -42.36 -30.48 16.58
N ILE A 8 -43.49 -29.79 16.48
CA ILE A 8 -43.53 -28.34 16.26
C ILE A 8 -42.94 -27.59 17.46
N ALA A 9 -43.25 -28.01 18.69
CA ALA A 9 -42.67 -27.43 19.89
C ALA A 9 -41.15 -27.62 19.95
N ALA A 10 -40.67 -28.83 19.67
CA ALA A 10 -39.24 -29.13 19.63
C ALA A 10 -38.51 -28.35 18.52
N LEU A 11 -39.14 -28.17 17.36
CA LEU A 11 -38.60 -27.39 16.25
C LEU A 11 -38.44 -25.91 16.66
N ARG A 12 -39.49 -25.30 17.21
CA ARG A 12 -39.45 -23.90 17.66
C ARG A 12 -38.37 -23.66 18.72
N ASP A 13 -38.25 -24.59 19.67
CA ASP A 13 -37.23 -24.50 20.72
C ASP A 13 -35.80 -24.66 20.15
N SER A 14 -35.61 -25.53 19.15
CA SER A 14 -34.33 -25.64 18.44
C SER A 14 -34.01 -24.37 17.63
N GLU A 15 -35.01 -23.78 16.97
CA GLU A 15 -34.85 -22.55 16.19
C GLU A 15 -34.48 -21.37 17.09
N ALA A 16 -35.14 -21.21 18.24
CA ALA A 16 -34.82 -20.17 19.22
C ALA A 16 -33.39 -20.29 19.75
N ARG A 17 -32.94 -21.52 20.04
CA ARG A 17 -31.55 -21.80 20.45
C ARG A 17 -30.55 -21.48 19.35
N ASN A 18 -30.85 -21.84 18.10
CA ASN A 18 -29.99 -21.56 16.96
C ASN A 18 -29.89 -20.06 16.70
N GLU A 19 -30.98 -19.31 16.81
CA GLU A 19 -30.97 -17.86 16.62
C GLU A 19 -30.13 -17.19 17.72
N THR A 20 -30.26 -17.62 18.98
CA THR A 20 -29.44 -17.11 20.08
C THR A 20 -27.95 -17.34 19.83
N ARG A 21 -27.57 -18.57 19.40
CA ARG A 21 -26.18 -18.89 19.05
C ARG A 21 -25.68 -18.06 17.89
N LYS A 22 -26.51 -17.83 16.87
CA LYS A 22 -26.17 -17.01 15.72
C LYS A 22 -25.86 -15.57 16.13
N GLN A 23 -26.69 -14.97 16.99
CA GLN A 23 -26.43 -13.63 17.53
C GLN A 23 -25.12 -13.55 18.33
N GLN A 24 -24.83 -14.57 19.14
CA GLN A 24 -23.56 -14.65 19.87
C GLN A 24 -22.36 -14.75 18.93
N VAL A 25 -22.45 -15.58 17.89
CA VAL A 25 -21.38 -15.72 16.89
C VAL A 25 -21.15 -14.42 16.13
N ILE A 26 -22.22 -13.69 15.76
CA ILE A 26 -22.10 -12.38 15.12
C ILE A 26 -21.35 -11.40 16.03
N GLY A 27 -21.67 -11.35 17.32
CA GLY A 27 -20.97 -10.49 18.29
C GLY A 27 -19.48 -10.85 18.43
N LEU A 28 -19.15 -12.15 18.47
CA LEU A 28 -17.77 -12.62 18.52
C LEU A 28 -17.01 -12.25 17.24
N GLN A 29 -17.61 -12.46 16.07
CA GLN A 29 -17.00 -12.11 14.79
C GLN A 29 -16.74 -10.61 14.68
N ALA A 30 -17.71 -9.78 15.05
CA ALA A 30 -17.56 -8.33 15.08
C ALA A 30 -16.39 -7.92 15.99
N THR A 31 -16.27 -8.52 17.18
CA THR A 31 -15.18 -8.27 18.12
C THR A 31 -13.82 -8.64 17.52
N VAL A 32 -13.71 -9.81 16.89
CA VAL A 32 -12.46 -10.26 16.23
C VAL A 32 -12.04 -9.31 15.12
N VAL A 33 -12.99 -8.86 14.29
CA VAL A 33 -12.69 -7.89 13.22
C VAL A 33 -12.18 -6.57 13.79
N LEU A 34 -12.84 -6.03 14.82
CA LEU A 34 -12.43 -4.78 15.47
C LEU A 34 -11.05 -4.91 16.12
N GLN A 35 -10.78 -6.03 16.80
CA GLN A 35 -9.47 -6.31 17.39
C GLN A 35 -8.39 -6.41 16.31
N GLY A 36 -8.65 -7.12 15.21
CA GLY A 36 -7.72 -7.23 14.09
C GLY A 36 -7.38 -5.87 13.48
N MET A 37 -8.38 -5.01 13.29
CA MET A 37 -8.18 -3.63 12.80
C MET A 37 -7.35 -2.80 13.79
N TYR A 38 -7.66 -2.89 15.08
CA TYR A 38 -6.93 -2.15 16.12
C TYR A 38 -5.47 -2.59 16.19
N VAL A 39 -5.22 -3.91 16.26
CA VAL A 39 -3.87 -4.49 16.32
C VAL A 39 -3.07 -4.13 15.07
N GLY A 40 -3.69 -4.22 13.88
CA GLY A 40 -3.05 -3.81 12.63
C GLY A 40 -2.64 -2.33 12.64
N ARG A 41 -3.51 -1.44 13.15
CA ARG A 41 -3.19 -0.02 13.29
C ARG A 41 -2.08 0.23 14.31
N ALA A 42 -2.13 -0.43 15.46
CA ALA A 42 -1.14 -0.30 16.51
C ALA A 42 0.25 -0.76 16.02
N HIS A 43 0.31 -1.91 15.34
CA HIS A 43 1.56 -2.39 14.73
C HIS A 43 2.08 -1.43 13.66
N GLY A 44 1.22 -0.91 12.78
CA GLY A 44 1.64 0.07 11.78
C GLY A 44 2.21 1.35 12.39
N GLN A 45 1.62 1.83 13.50
CA GLN A 45 2.13 3.00 14.22
C GLN A 45 3.47 2.72 14.89
N LEU A 46 3.61 1.57 15.56
CA LEU A 46 4.87 1.15 16.19
C LEU A 46 5.98 1.00 15.15
N GLN A 47 5.71 0.29 14.06
CA GLN A 47 6.67 0.12 12.96
C GLN A 47 7.10 1.48 12.39
N ALA A 48 6.17 2.38 12.11
CA ALA A 48 6.50 3.71 11.60
C ALA A 48 7.37 4.52 12.59
N GLN A 49 7.12 4.38 13.90
CA GLN A 49 7.92 5.02 14.94
C GLN A 49 9.34 4.43 15.00
N GLU A 50 9.46 3.11 14.95
CA GLU A 50 10.73 2.39 14.96
C GLU A 50 11.56 2.70 13.72
N GLU A 51 10.96 2.68 12.53
CA GLU A 51 11.61 3.07 11.28
C GLU A 51 12.11 4.52 11.32
N LYS A 52 11.29 5.43 11.85
CA LYS A 52 11.69 6.84 12.03
C LYS A 52 12.86 6.97 13.01
N ALA A 53 12.87 6.19 14.09
CA ALA A 53 13.97 6.17 15.06
C ALA A 53 15.24 5.58 14.44
N ALA A 54 15.13 4.49 13.70
CA ALA A 54 16.23 3.84 13.00
C ALA A 54 16.84 4.77 11.94
N GLN A 55 16.01 5.48 11.16
CA GLN A 55 16.48 6.45 10.17
C GLN A 55 17.23 7.61 10.81
N LYS A 56 16.77 8.11 11.97
CA LYS A 56 17.50 9.14 12.74
C LYS A 56 18.87 8.64 13.19
N ARG A 57 18.98 7.37 13.60
CA ARG A 57 20.26 6.77 13.98
C ARG A 57 21.18 6.59 12.78
N LYS A 58 20.65 6.15 11.63
CA LYS A 58 21.41 5.95 10.39
C LYS A 58 22.06 7.24 9.87
N ASN A 59 21.43 8.38 10.09
CA ASN A 59 21.96 9.68 9.63
C ASN A 59 23.08 10.24 10.54
N ARG A 60 23.31 9.67 11.73
CA ARG A 60 24.41 10.09 12.60
C ARG A 60 25.71 9.40 12.20
N VAL A 61 26.83 10.12 12.34
CA VAL A 61 28.18 9.55 12.14
C VAL A 61 28.43 8.42 13.14
N PHE A 62 28.03 8.64 14.40
CA PHE A 62 28.06 7.64 15.46
C PHE A 62 26.64 7.40 16.00
N GLY A 63 26.16 6.16 15.86
CA GLY A 63 24.80 5.77 16.24
C GLY A 63 24.64 5.24 17.67
N ASP A 64 25.75 5.01 18.38
CA ASP A 64 25.83 4.40 19.71
C ASP A 64 25.54 5.41 20.85
N GLY A 65 25.68 6.71 20.59
CA GLY A 65 25.47 7.77 21.59
C GLY A 65 26.60 7.90 22.61
N MET A 66 27.71 7.19 22.39
CA MET A 66 28.88 7.25 23.25
C MET A 66 29.77 8.44 22.87
N PRO A 67 30.40 9.12 23.85
CA PRO A 67 31.37 10.16 23.53
C PRO A 67 32.56 9.54 22.78
N LYS A 68 33.03 10.24 21.75
CA LYS A 68 34.22 9.87 20.97
C LYS A 68 35.27 10.95 21.12
N LEU A 69 36.54 10.54 21.13
CA LEU A 69 37.66 11.47 21.15
C LEU A 69 37.78 12.13 19.77
N LEU A 70 37.54 13.44 19.70
CA LEU A 70 37.54 14.19 18.44
C LEU A 70 38.91 14.21 17.74
N THR A 71 39.98 14.04 18.50
CA THR A 71 41.36 14.02 17.98
C THR A 71 41.86 12.61 17.66
N GLY A 72 41.05 11.57 17.87
CA GLY A 72 41.43 10.20 17.54
C GLY A 72 41.22 9.92 16.04
N ASP A 73 42.09 9.11 15.46
CA ASP A 73 42.04 8.76 14.03
C ASP A 73 40.69 8.13 13.64
N ASP A 74 40.13 7.29 14.53
CA ASP A 74 38.81 6.67 14.37
C ASP A 74 37.69 7.70 14.13
N PHE A 75 37.80 8.89 14.74
CA PHE A 75 36.81 9.95 14.57
C PHE A 75 36.88 10.54 13.16
N PHE A 76 38.09 10.88 12.71
CA PHE A 76 38.32 11.44 11.39
C PHE A 76 37.90 10.47 10.29
N GLU A 77 38.31 9.20 10.39
CA GLU A 77 37.95 8.18 9.40
C GLU A 77 36.42 8.01 9.31
N ALA A 78 35.72 8.00 10.45
CA ALA A 78 34.27 7.87 10.47
C ALA A 78 33.55 9.07 9.83
N VAL A 79 34.04 10.29 10.05
CA VAL A 79 33.49 11.51 9.42
C VAL A 79 33.72 11.49 7.91
N GLU A 80 34.94 11.20 7.46
CA GLU A 80 35.26 11.14 6.03
C GLU A 80 34.42 10.06 5.31
N ASN A 81 34.27 8.89 5.94
CA ASN A 81 33.41 7.83 5.43
C ASN A 81 31.93 8.23 5.36
N HIS A 82 31.44 9.01 6.32
CA HIS A 82 30.06 9.51 6.34
C HIS A 82 29.83 10.53 5.21
N GLU A 83 30.74 11.50 5.05
CA GLU A 83 30.67 12.51 3.99
C GLU A 83 30.73 11.86 2.60
N ARG A 84 31.64 10.91 2.39
CA ARG A 84 31.75 10.14 1.14
C ARG A 84 30.45 9.41 0.82
N LYS A 85 29.83 8.75 1.82
CA LYS A 85 28.53 8.08 1.64
C LYS A 85 27.41 9.08 1.34
N ALA A 86 27.39 10.24 2.02
CA ALA A 86 26.40 11.28 1.77
C ALA A 86 26.49 11.83 0.34
N ALA A 87 27.71 12.07 -0.16
CA ALA A 87 27.93 12.50 -1.55
C ALA A 87 27.47 11.44 -2.57
N GLN A 88 27.79 10.16 -2.33
CA GLN A 88 27.34 9.06 -3.19
C GLN A 88 25.82 8.93 -3.23
N GLU A 89 25.14 9.06 -2.09
CA GLU A 89 23.67 9.00 -2.04
C GLU A 89 23.01 10.22 -2.69
N ALA A 90 23.62 11.41 -2.58
CA ALA A 90 23.16 12.61 -3.28
C ALA A 90 23.24 12.44 -4.81
N ASP A 91 24.35 11.91 -5.32
CA ASP A 91 24.51 11.62 -6.76
C ASP A 91 23.51 10.56 -7.25
N LYS A 92 23.37 9.44 -6.53
CA LYS A 92 22.34 8.42 -6.84
C LYS A 92 20.94 9.02 -6.87
N LYS A 93 20.60 9.90 -5.92
CA LYS A 93 19.30 10.58 -5.88
C LYS A 93 19.12 11.51 -7.09
N ALA A 94 20.15 12.28 -7.46
CA ALA A 94 20.13 13.15 -8.63
C ALA A 94 19.89 12.34 -9.91
N ARG A 95 20.61 11.23 -10.11
CA ARG A 95 20.43 10.31 -11.25
C ARG A 95 19.01 9.75 -11.32
N ARG A 96 18.45 9.32 -10.18
CA ARG A 96 17.05 8.82 -10.11
C ARG A 96 16.05 9.91 -10.47
N GLN A 97 16.25 11.14 -10.00
CA GLN A 97 15.38 12.27 -10.33
C GLN A 97 15.44 12.62 -11.82
N ALA A 98 16.64 12.67 -12.40
CA ALA A 98 16.81 12.89 -13.83
C ALA A 98 16.12 11.80 -14.67
N GLY A 99 16.30 10.53 -14.31
CA GLY A 99 15.63 9.41 -14.97
C GLY A 99 14.10 9.46 -14.84
N SER A 100 13.59 9.79 -13.67
CA SER A 100 12.15 9.97 -13.44
C SER A 100 11.58 11.12 -14.28
N ALA A 101 12.27 12.25 -14.36
CA ALA A 101 11.85 13.38 -15.18
C ALA A 101 11.81 13.02 -16.67
N ALA A 102 12.84 12.35 -17.17
CA ALA A 102 12.90 11.87 -18.56
C ALA A 102 11.74 10.90 -18.86
N PHE A 103 11.47 9.96 -17.96
CA PHE A 103 10.35 9.03 -18.09
C PHE A 103 9.00 9.76 -18.14
N GLN A 104 8.76 10.72 -17.26
CA GLN A 104 7.51 11.48 -17.25
C GLN A 104 7.34 12.31 -18.54
N ALA A 105 8.40 12.93 -19.04
CA ALA A 105 8.37 13.66 -20.31
C ALA A 105 8.04 12.73 -21.49
N ALA A 106 8.69 11.56 -21.57
CA ALA A 106 8.41 10.56 -22.61
C ALA A 106 6.97 10.04 -22.52
N ARG A 107 6.48 9.77 -21.30
CA ARG A 107 5.11 9.32 -21.05
C ARG A 107 4.08 10.38 -21.46
N ALA A 108 4.32 11.65 -21.16
CA ALA A 108 3.43 12.74 -21.56
C ALA A 108 3.34 12.86 -23.08
N LYS A 109 4.49 12.80 -23.77
CA LYS A 109 4.53 12.79 -25.24
C LYS A 109 3.76 11.60 -25.82
N TRP A 110 4.01 10.39 -25.30
CA TRP A 110 3.31 9.19 -25.72
C TRP A 110 1.79 9.30 -25.52
N GLN A 111 1.33 9.84 -24.39
CA GLN A 111 -0.11 10.03 -24.14
C GLN A 111 -0.78 10.98 -25.14
N LEU A 112 -0.08 12.03 -25.58
CA LEU A 112 -0.60 12.94 -26.62
C LEU A 112 -0.72 12.24 -27.98
N GLU A 113 0.33 11.51 -28.38
CA GLU A 113 0.35 10.74 -29.61
C GLU A 113 -0.72 9.63 -29.61
N GLU A 114 -0.91 8.98 -28.47
CA GLU A 114 -1.91 7.94 -28.26
C GLU A 114 -3.33 8.50 -28.40
N LYS A 115 -3.62 9.65 -27.79
CA LYS A 115 -4.91 10.33 -27.96
C LYS A 115 -5.18 10.66 -29.44
N ALA A 116 -4.18 11.21 -30.15
CA ALA A 116 -4.31 11.51 -31.57
C ALA A 116 -4.54 10.23 -32.42
N ARG A 117 -3.87 9.13 -32.07
CA ARG A 117 -4.07 7.82 -32.72
C ARG A 117 -5.50 7.31 -32.50
N LEU A 118 -5.99 7.36 -31.27
CA LEU A 118 -7.34 6.90 -30.92
C LEU A 118 -8.41 7.70 -31.67
N GLU A 119 -8.29 9.02 -31.76
CA GLU A 119 -9.22 9.85 -32.52
C GLU A 119 -9.20 9.53 -34.03
N ARG A 120 -8.02 9.37 -34.64
CA ARG A 120 -7.92 8.93 -36.04
C ARG A 120 -8.58 7.57 -36.25
N ASN A 121 -8.35 6.61 -35.35
CA ASN A 121 -8.95 5.29 -35.44
C ASN A 121 -10.47 5.33 -35.25
N ARG A 122 -10.97 6.22 -34.37
CA ARG A 122 -12.40 6.46 -34.20
C ARG A 122 -13.05 6.97 -35.48
N LEU A 123 -12.43 7.95 -36.14
CA LEU A 123 -12.92 8.49 -37.42
C LEU A 123 -12.93 7.42 -38.52
N LYS A 124 -11.85 6.66 -38.65
CA LYS A 124 -11.77 5.55 -39.62
C LYS A 124 -12.83 4.49 -39.37
N LYS A 125 -13.06 4.10 -38.11
CA LYS A 125 -14.12 3.15 -37.75
C LYS A 125 -15.50 3.71 -38.10
N ALA A 126 -15.76 4.98 -37.82
CA ALA A 126 -17.03 5.62 -38.18
C ALA A 126 -17.27 5.63 -39.70
N GLN A 127 -16.25 5.98 -40.49
CA GLN A 127 -16.31 5.93 -41.96
C GLN A 127 -16.56 4.50 -42.47
N TRP A 128 -15.84 3.52 -41.92
CA TRP A 128 -16.05 2.12 -42.27
C TRP A 128 -17.47 1.65 -41.94
N HIS A 129 -18.00 1.98 -40.76
CA HIS A 129 -19.38 1.66 -40.39
C HIS A 129 -20.41 2.31 -41.32
N ALA A 130 -20.18 3.56 -41.76
CA ALA A 130 -21.05 4.21 -42.74
C ALA A 130 -21.00 3.50 -44.10
N ALA A 131 -19.80 3.21 -44.61
CA ALA A 131 -19.64 2.49 -45.88
C ALA A 131 -20.22 1.08 -45.87
N VAL A 132 -20.15 0.36 -44.74
CA VAL A 132 -20.79 -0.95 -44.57
C VAL A 132 -22.32 -0.82 -44.63
N ARG A 133 -22.90 0.20 -43.96
CA ARG A 133 -24.35 0.46 -44.02
C ARG A 133 -24.84 0.84 -45.41
N ASP A 134 -24.03 1.54 -46.20
CA ASP A 134 -24.38 1.90 -47.57
C ASP A 134 -24.25 0.70 -48.54
N TRP A 135 -23.53 -0.34 -48.15
CA TRP A 135 -23.32 -1.56 -48.94
C TRP A 135 -24.35 -2.66 -48.66
N GLU A 136 -24.88 -2.72 -47.44
CA GLU A 136 -25.98 -3.60 -47.02
C GLU A 136 -27.37 -3.10 -47.46
#